data_AF-A0A1Z5KP28-F1
#
_entry.id   AF-A0A1Z5KP28-F1
#
_cell.length_a   1.000
_cell.length_b   1.000
_cell.length_c   1.000
_cell.angle_alpha   90.00
_cell.angle_beta   90.00
_cell.angle_gamma   90.00
#
_symmetry.space_group_name_H-M   'P 1'
#
loop_
_entity.id
_entity.type
_entity.pdbx_description
1 polymer ?
#
loop_
_entity_poly.entity_id
_entity_poly.type
_entity_poly.pdbx_seq_one_letter_code
_entity_poly.pdbx_strand_id
1 'polypeptide(L)'
;MRASHDRKTAATADSLVQRRSTSLRLRDVAHTSYRQLLTLFLLYATTSTTIQEVTALANPSSRQNRQKLRPLSQRPKELLQIEQDLWKTYSYIIGSDDSGGGCIAGPIVTASVCLLQPVTLPGVADSKVVNSEVRQQVYQQVCDNPQTYAWTYAIRDNQQIDEMGVHTACMSAFTESIQTLATHEALKEKSLYSIVDGKRSPAQLVIPSRPWTQGDQCVYTVALASILARVVRDQLVQQAADIFPEYAFAQHGGYPTSHHLNILNQLGPCAWHRTTTKPVQARLGLSRQQFLNGALFASLSLSLPQSSEATYMDKKTGISLPEKGEIAAAIPQDWINVDNPFSSSSDFQRLDSNPDEQFYQDPRFVEHIDEAAVQKLTNYVSSVAQGNVLDLCSSWTSHLDPTIAKAVRVVGLGMNAQELKANPSLTDYTVQDLNQKPTLPYTDATFDTVLCQLSIDYLTQPLQVCREIGRVLKSGGTVHILFSNRLFLQKAVAIWTGADDVDHAYTVACYLHFAQGGFQSIQATDLSARDRNDKIIGDPLYAVTATKG
;
A
#
# COMPACT_ATOMS: atom_id res chain seq x y z
N MET A 1 8.18 -78.74 35.36
CA MET A 1 8.66 -78.60 33.97
C MET A 1 7.46 -78.73 33.04
N ARG A 2 7.16 -77.67 32.25
CA ARG A 2 6.30 -77.61 31.05
C ARG A 2 4.80 -77.95 31.20
N ALA A 3 3.91 -76.96 31.05
CA ALA A 3 3.31 -76.42 29.80
C ALA A 3 2.10 -77.28 29.38
N SER A 4 0.93 -76.78 28.98
CA SER A 4 0.58 -75.52 28.30
C SER A 4 -0.93 -75.26 28.50
N HIS A 5 -1.35 -73.99 28.40
CA HIS A 5 -2.74 -73.55 28.51
C HIS A 5 -3.19 -72.91 27.20
N ASP A 6 -4.43 -73.24 26.82
CA ASP A 6 -5.23 -72.67 25.73
C ASP A 6 -5.38 -71.14 25.81
N ARG A 7 -5.40 -70.49 24.63
CA ARG A 7 -6.49 -69.57 24.21
C ARG A 7 -6.34 -69.11 22.75
N LYS A 8 -7.32 -69.58 21.97
CA LYS A 8 -8.08 -68.99 20.85
C LYS A 8 -7.61 -67.70 20.14
N THR A 9 -7.91 -67.76 18.83
CA THR A 9 -8.24 -66.72 17.82
C THR A 9 -7.12 -66.04 17.01
N ALA A 10 -6.89 -66.67 15.85
CA ALA A 10 -6.58 -66.15 14.52
C ALA A 10 -6.43 -64.62 14.30
N ALA A 11 -5.24 -64.25 13.82
CA ALA A 11 -5.05 -63.27 12.76
C ALA A 11 -3.75 -63.63 12.00
N THR A 12 -3.91 -64.23 10.82
CA THR A 12 -2.84 -64.54 9.87
C THR A 12 -2.54 -63.34 8.98
N ALA A 13 -1.25 -63.13 8.74
CA ALA A 13 -0.64 -62.57 7.53
C ALA A 13 -1.05 -61.14 7.13
N ASP A 14 -0.25 -60.16 7.54
CA ASP A 14 0.40 -59.23 6.59
C ASP A 14 1.46 -58.38 7.30
N SER A 15 2.64 -58.98 7.44
CA SER A 15 3.89 -58.23 7.52
C SER A 15 4.23 -57.75 6.11
N LEU A 16 3.82 -56.53 5.71
CA LEU A 16 4.40 -55.77 4.58
C LEU A 16 3.72 -54.39 4.34
N VAL A 17 3.57 -53.52 5.35
CA VAL A 17 3.47 -52.06 5.10
C VAL A 17 4.18 -51.28 6.21
N GLN A 18 5.40 -50.88 5.90
CA GLN A 18 6.15 -49.81 6.55
C GLN A 18 5.36 -48.48 6.56
N ARG A 19 5.59 -47.68 7.62
CA ARG A 19 5.37 -46.23 7.71
C ARG A 19 3.91 -45.75 7.63
N ARG A 20 3.27 -45.64 8.80
CA ARG A 20 2.35 -44.53 9.08
C ARG A 20 2.88 -43.77 10.29
N SER A 21 3.80 -42.86 10.02
CA SER A 21 4.06 -41.73 10.92
C SER A 21 2.75 -40.95 11.06
N THR A 22 2.21 -40.93 12.27
CA THR A 22 1.12 -40.07 12.70
C THR A 22 1.44 -38.61 12.39
N SER A 23 0.94 -38.09 11.26
CA SER A 23 0.95 -36.68 10.92
C SER A 23 -0.25 -35.99 11.58
N LEU A 24 -0.05 -35.48 12.80
CA LEU A 24 -1.00 -34.56 13.40
C LEU A 24 -0.81 -33.18 12.76
N ARG A 25 -1.83 -32.68 12.06
CA ARG A 25 -1.92 -31.29 11.63
C ARG A 25 -2.55 -30.49 12.77
N LEU A 26 -1.85 -29.49 13.28
CA LEU A 26 -2.38 -28.52 14.23
C LEU A 26 -3.43 -27.63 13.56
N ARG A 27 -4.62 -28.18 13.33
CA ARG A 27 -5.78 -27.44 12.82
C ARG A 27 -6.62 -26.81 13.96
N ASP A 28 -6.46 -27.29 15.19
CA ASP A 28 -7.41 -27.01 16.29
C ASP A 28 -7.00 -25.89 17.26
N VAL A 29 -5.80 -25.33 17.15
CA VAL A 29 -5.34 -24.24 18.04
C VAL A 29 -5.75 -22.85 17.52
N ALA A 30 -6.25 -22.78 16.28
CA ALA A 30 -6.54 -21.51 15.58
C ALA A 30 -7.90 -20.84 15.93
N HIS A 31 -8.63 -21.28 16.97
CA HIS A 31 -10.04 -20.86 17.13
C HIS A 31 -10.47 -20.32 18.51
N THR A 32 -9.57 -20.21 19.50
CA THR A 32 -10.00 -19.81 20.86
C THR A 32 -10.43 -18.34 20.94
N SER A 33 -9.81 -17.44 20.17
CA SER A 33 -10.11 -16.00 20.22
C SER A 33 -11.23 -15.56 19.28
N TYR A 34 -11.49 -16.31 18.20
CA TYR A 34 -12.48 -15.95 17.17
C TYR A 34 -13.93 -16.09 17.64
N ARG A 35 -14.25 -17.13 18.43
CA ARG A 35 -15.62 -17.33 18.97
C ARG A 35 -15.99 -16.34 20.07
N GLN A 36 -15.03 -15.93 20.91
CA GLN A 36 -15.29 -14.92 21.94
C GLN A 36 -15.50 -13.53 21.34
N LEU A 37 -14.71 -13.18 20.31
CA LEU A 37 -14.92 -11.98 19.50
C LEU A 37 -16.28 -12.02 18.80
N LEU A 38 -16.65 -13.11 18.11
CA LEU A 38 -17.97 -13.23 17.48
C LEU A 38 -19.12 -13.08 18.49
N THR A 39 -18.98 -13.60 19.71
CA THR A 39 -20.06 -13.59 20.71
C THR A 39 -20.26 -12.20 21.32
N LEU A 40 -19.17 -11.49 21.65
CA LEU A 40 -19.21 -10.09 22.10
C LEU A 40 -19.69 -9.14 20.98
N PHE A 41 -19.36 -9.46 19.73
CA PHE A 41 -19.71 -8.66 18.56
C PHE A 41 -21.17 -8.87 18.12
N LEU A 42 -21.68 -10.10 18.18
CA LEU A 42 -23.10 -10.41 17.92
C LEU A 42 -24.04 -9.84 18.99
N LEU A 43 -23.58 -9.65 20.22
CA LEU A 43 -24.34 -8.97 21.28
C LEU A 43 -24.64 -7.50 20.95
N TYR A 44 -23.81 -6.82 20.16
CA TYR A 44 -24.03 -5.45 19.70
C TYR A 44 -24.87 -5.34 18.42
N ALA A 45 -24.94 -6.40 17.60
CA ALA A 45 -25.61 -6.39 16.29
C ALA A 45 -27.12 -6.72 16.33
N THR A 46 -27.72 -6.91 17.50
CA THR A 46 -29.15 -7.30 17.62
C THR A 46 -30.10 -6.10 17.62
N THR A 47 -30.09 -5.30 16.55
CA THR A 47 -31.28 -4.54 16.09
C THR A 47 -31.22 -4.32 14.57
N SER A 48 -31.47 -5.35 13.76
CA SER A 48 -32.29 -5.28 12.53
C SER A 48 -32.19 -6.60 11.74
N THR A 49 -33.30 -7.33 11.64
CA THR A 49 -33.62 -8.45 10.74
C THR A 49 -33.80 -7.92 9.30
N THR A 50 -33.47 -8.55 8.16
CA THR A 50 -33.41 -9.94 7.69
C THR A 50 -32.61 -9.96 6.37
N ILE A 51 -31.78 -10.99 6.09
CA ILE A 51 -31.19 -11.25 4.75
C ILE A 51 -31.62 -12.64 4.27
N GLN A 52 -32.07 -12.74 3.02
CA GLN A 52 -32.20 -14.00 2.27
C GLN A 52 -31.24 -14.01 1.07
N GLU A 53 -30.37 -15.03 1.11
CA GLU A 53 -29.73 -15.83 0.05
C GLU A 53 -29.73 -15.34 -1.41
N VAL A 54 -28.55 -15.32 -2.04
CA VAL A 54 -28.30 -16.03 -3.32
C VAL A 54 -26.83 -16.49 -3.39
N THR A 55 -26.64 -17.79 -3.67
CA THR A 55 -25.36 -18.44 -3.96
C THR A 55 -25.15 -18.62 -5.45
N ALA A 56 -23.88 -18.60 -5.85
CA ALA A 56 -23.27 -19.27 -7.00
C ALA A 56 -23.59 -18.77 -8.43
N LEU A 57 -22.52 -18.52 -9.21
CA LEU A 57 -22.22 -19.23 -10.46
C LEU A 57 -20.83 -18.83 -10.97
N ALA A 58 -19.87 -19.73 -10.78
CA ALA A 58 -18.60 -19.73 -11.52
C ALA A 58 -18.82 -20.46 -12.86
N ASN A 59 -18.22 -19.98 -13.94
CA ASN A 59 -17.63 -20.85 -14.96
C ASN A 59 -16.67 -20.09 -15.90
N PRO A 60 -15.74 -20.82 -16.55
CA PRO A 60 -14.41 -20.34 -16.89
C PRO A 60 -14.18 -20.26 -18.40
N SER A 61 -13.44 -19.25 -18.86
CA SER A 61 -12.75 -19.35 -20.16
C SER A 61 -11.78 -18.20 -20.38
N SER A 62 -10.50 -18.43 -20.11
CA SER A 62 -9.44 -17.65 -20.73
C SER A 62 -8.21 -18.52 -20.97
N ARG A 63 -8.13 -19.07 -22.19
CA ARG A 63 -6.90 -19.60 -22.76
C ARG A 63 -6.16 -18.44 -23.45
N GLN A 64 -4.93 -18.24 -22.98
CA GLN A 64 -3.72 -17.86 -23.71
C GLN A 64 -3.68 -16.49 -24.41
N ASN A 65 -2.82 -15.61 -23.89
CA ASN A 65 -1.64 -15.21 -24.65
C ASN A 65 -0.47 -14.84 -23.72
N ARG A 66 0.62 -15.61 -23.82
CA ARG A 66 1.87 -15.43 -23.07
C ARG A 66 2.78 -14.49 -23.84
N GLN A 67 3.24 -13.41 -23.21
CA GLN A 67 4.50 -12.76 -23.55
C GLN A 67 5.38 -12.61 -22.29
N LYS A 68 6.46 -13.42 -22.31
CA LYS A 68 7.66 -13.52 -21.46
C LYS A 68 7.76 -12.66 -20.18
N LEU A 69 7.09 -13.09 -19.11
CA LEU A 69 7.52 -12.84 -17.73
C LEU A 69 8.66 -13.81 -17.37
N ARG A 70 9.71 -13.33 -16.70
CA ARG A 70 10.77 -14.19 -16.13
C ARG A 70 10.11 -15.18 -15.16
N PRO A 71 10.50 -16.46 -15.15
CA PRO A 71 9.74 -17.48 -14.45
C PRO A 71 9.84 -17.29 -12.92
N LEU A 72 8.68 -17.16 -12.26
CA LEU A 72 8.45 -17.19 -10.80
C LEU A 72 9.07 -18.42 -10.08
N SER A 73 9.63 -19.38 -10.82
CA SER A 73 10.22 -20.61 -10.32
C SER A 73 11.65 -20.47 -9.74
N GLN A 74 12.33 -19.34 -9.95
CA GLN A 74 13.72 -19.14 -9.49
C GLN A 74 13.84 -18.43 -8.13
N ARG A 75 12.91 -17.54 -7.78
CA ARG A 75 12.96 -16.71 -6.55
C ARG A 75 12.88 -17.47 -5.21
N PRO A 76 12.12 -18.58 -5.08
CA PRO A 76 12.03 -19.29 -3.80
C PRO A 76 13.36 -19.89 -3.32
N LYS A 77 14.30 -20.15 -4.23
CA LYS A 77 15.61 -20.73 -3.87
C LYS A 77 16.53 -19.74 -3.17
N GLU A 78 16.41 -18.45 -3.48
CA GLU A 78 17.23 -17.37 -2.90
C GLU A 78 16.73 -17.00 -1.49
N LEU A 79 15.40 -16.99 -1.27
CA LEU A 79 14.78 -16.73 0.04
C LEU A 79 15.08 -17.79 1.10
N LEU A 80 15.38 -19.02 0.66
CA LEU A 80 15.68 -20.14 1.57
C LEU A 80 17.12 -20.08 2.10
N GLN A 81 18.00 -19.23 1.57
CA GLN A 81 19.44 -19.29 1.88
C GLN A 81 19.73 -19.00 3.35
N ILE A 82 18.99 -18.05 3.95
CA ILE A 82 19.10 -17.71 5.37
C ILE A 82 18.64 -18.87 6.26
N GLU A 83 17.58 -19.56 5.85
CA GLU A 83 16.97 -20.63 6.63
C GLU A 83 17.74 -21.95 6.48
N GLN A 84 18.37 -22.18 5.32
CA GLN A 84 19.27 -23.32 5.06
C GLN A 84 20.40 -23.42 6.07
N ASP A 85 20.99 -22.30 6.46
CA ASP A 85 22.01 -22.29 7.50
C ASP A 85 21.43 -22.57 8.88
N LEU A 86 20.21 -22.08 9.17
CA LEU A 86 19.55 -22.36 10.45
C LEU A 86 19.10 -23.81 10.57
N TRP A 87 18.67 -24.46 9.49
CA TRP A 87 18.31 -25.88 9.47
C TRP A 87 19.49 -26.83 9.76
N LYS A 88 20.75 -26.34 9.71
CA LYS A 88 21.91 -27.12 10.16
C LYS A 88 21.97 -27.27 11.68
N THR A 89 21.33 -26.35 12.41
CA THR A 89 21.40 -26.25 13.88
C THR A 89 20.05 -26.50 14.54
N TYR A 90 18.96 -26.09 13.88
CA TYR A 90 17.59 -26.17 14.39
C TYR A 90 16.75 -27.07 13.51
N SER A 91 15.90 -27.88 14.13
CA SER A 91 15.04 -28.83 13.41
C SER A 91 13.78 -28.17 12.84
N TYR A 92 13.36 -27.03 13.41
CA TYR A 92 12.14 -26.34 13.04
C TYR A 92 12.39 -24.83 12.99
N ILE A 93 12.01 -24.20 11.88
CA ILE A 93 12.14 -22.76 11.69
C ILE A 93 10.74 -22.15 11.66
N ILE A 94 10.53 -21.13 12.49
CA ILE A 94 9.30 -20.36 12.57
C ILE A 94 9.57 -18.98 11.96
N GLY A 95 8.82 -18.61 10.93
CA GLY A 95 8.79 -17.24 10.43
C GLY A 95 7.53 -16.55 10.90
N SER A 96 7.62 -15.28 11.27
CA SER A 96 6.48 -14.50 11.77
C SER A 96 6.45 -13.10 11.18
N ASP A 97 5.25 -12.62 10.85
CA ASP A 97 5.01 -11.26 10.36
C ASP A 97 3.64 -10.73 10.84
N ASP A 98 3.40 -9.43 10.71
CA ASP A 98 2.17 -8.74 11.11
C ASP A 98 1.43 -8.05 9.95
N SER A 99 0.15 -7.80 10.18
CA SER A 99 -0.69 -6.98 9.33
C SER A 99 -1.53 -6.04 10.17
N GLY A 100 -1.61 -4.78 9.76
CA GLY A 100 -2.44 -3.77 10.41
C GLY A 100 -1.73 -2.88 11.43
N GLY A 101 -0.40 -2.97 11.58
CA GLY A 101 0.36 -2.08 12.47
C GLY A 101 0.14 -0.58 12.18
N GLY A 102 0.05 -0.21 10.90
CA GLY A 102 -0.14 1.19 10.46
C GLY A 102 -1.58 1.69 10.39
N CYS A 103 -2.58 0.89 10.78
CA CYS A 103 -3.99 1.26 10.65
C CYS A 103 -4.48 2.13 11.80
N ILE A 104 -5.50 2.95 11.55
CA ILE A 104 -6.21 3.72 12.58
C ILE A 104 -7.52 3.07 13.01
N ALA A 105 -7.97 2.03 12.29
CA ALA A 105 -9.10 1.20 12.65
C ALA A 105 -8.78 -0.30 12.47
N GLY A 106 -9.46 -1.10 13.27
CA GLY A 106 -9.37 -2.55 13.27
C GLY A 106 -8.15 -3.14 13.97
N PRO A 107 -8.03 -4.47 13.95
CA PRO A 107 -7.03 -5.18 14.72
C PRO A 107 -5.63 -5.16 14.08
N ILE A 108 -4.64 -5.54 14.88
CA ILE A 108 -3.36 -6.07 14.40
C ILE A 108 -3.46 -7.59 14.40
N VAL A 109 -3.04 -8.20 13.30
CA VAL A 109 -2.97 -9.66 13.16
C VAL A 109 -1.51 -10.05 12.97
N THR A 110 -0.95 -10.88 13.84
CA THR A 110 0.35 -11.51 13.61
C THR A 110 0.13 -12.95 13.22
N ALA A 111 0.97 -13.49 12.35
CA ALA A 111 0.97 -14.91 12.02
C ALA A 111 2.36 -15.51 12.18
N SER A 112 2.41 -16.80 12.46
CA SER A 112 3.64 -17.59 12.53
C SER A 112 3.48 -18.88 11.73
N VAL A 113 4.47 -19.21 10.91
CA VAL A 113 4.50 -20.42 10.08
C VAL A 113 5.75 -21.23 10.40
N CYS A 114 5.57 -22.49 10.74
CA CYS A 114 6.62 -23.43 11.11
C CYS A 114 6.89 -24.44 9.99
N LEU A 115 8.14 -24.53 9.55
CA LEU A 115 8.61 -25.51 8.57
C LEU A 115 9.66 -26.45 9.17
N LEU A 116 9.55 -27.74 8.84
CA LEU A 116 10.50 -28.80 9.24
C LEU A 116 11.71 -28.88 8.30
N GLN A 117 11.54 -28.48 7.04
CA GLN A 117 12.56 -28.52 6.01
C GLN A 117 12.24 -27.46 4.93
N PRO A 118 13.20 -27.11 4.06
CA PRO A 118 12.93 -26.24 2.93
C PRO A 118 11.75 -26.74 2.09
N VAL A 119 10.77 -25.88 1.86
CA VAL A 119 9.61 -26.13 1.02
C VAL A 119 9.51 -25.00 0.01
N THR A 120 9.15 -25.33 -1.23
CA THR A 120 8.83 -24.33 -2.25
C THR A 120 7.37 -24.46 -2.63
N LEU A 121 6.52 -23.65 -2.00
CA LEU A 121 5.15 -23.38 -2.44
C LEU A 121 5.15 -22.40 -3.64
N PRO A 122 4.45 -22.74 -4.74
CA PRO A 122 4.26 -21.82 -5.87
C PRO A 122 3.54 -20.52 -5.46
N GLY A 123 4.02 -19.39 -5.98
CA GLY A 123 3.35 -18.09 -5.83
C GLY A 123 3.75 -17.29 -4.59
N VAL A 124 4.66 -17.81 -3.75
CA VAL A 124 5.16 -17.10 -2.57
C VAL A 124 6.11 -15.98 -2.99
N ALA A 125 5.72 -14.75 -2.68
CA ALA A 125 6.49 -13.52 -2.79
C ALA A 125 5.94 -12.51 -1.75
N ASP A 126 6.50 -11.30 -1.71
CA ASP A 126 6.03 -10.21 -0.83
C ASP A 126 4.50 -10.07 -0.91
N SER A 127 3.82 -10.16 0.24
CA SER A 127 2.35 -10.13 0.33
C SER A 127 1.73 -8.85 -0.23
N LYS A 128 2.50 -7.76 -0.29
CA LYS A 128 2.08 -6.46 -0.84
C LYS A 128 2.17 -6.45 -2.37
N VAL A 129 2.97 -7.33 -2.96
CA VAL A 129 3.19 -7.45 -4.42
C VAL A 129 2.28 -8.53 -5.04
N VAL A 130 1.82 -9.49 -4.24
CA VAL A 130 0.96 -10.59 -4.67
C VAL A 130 -0.51 -10.19 -4.60
N ASN A 131 -1.30 -10.43 -5.66
CA ASN A 131 -2.74 -10.10 -5.68
C ASN A 131 -3.57 -10.97 -4.70
N SER A 132 -4.80 -10.55 -4.38
CA SER A 132 -5.66 -11.23 -3.40
C SER A 132 -5.94 -12.70 -3.73
N GLU A 133 -6.15 -13.03 -5.01
CA GLU A 133 -6.38 -14.41 -5.45
C GLU A 133 -5.17 -15.31 -5.19
N VAL A 134 -3.97 -14.85 -5.53
CA VAL A 134 -2.73 -15.59 -5.30
C VAL A 134 -2.41 -15.66 -3.81
N ARG A 135 -2.69 -14.61 -3.02
CA ARG A 135 -2.61 -14.67 -1.55
C ARG A 135 -3.55 -15.73 -0.98
N GLN A 136 -4.78 -15.81 -1.48
CA GLN A 136 -5.74 -16.83 -1.05
C GLN A 136 -5.29 -18.24 -1.45
N GLN A 137 -4.70 -18.41 -2.63
CA GLN A 137 -4.12 -19.68 -3.07
C GLN A 137 -2.94 -20.08 -2.19
N VAL A 138 -2.04 -19.15 -1.86
CA VAL A 138 -0.90 -19.43 -0.97
C VAL A 138 -1.39 -19.71 0.45
N TYR A 139 -2.37 -18.97 0.97
CA TYR A 139 -3.01 -19.27 2.26
C TYR A 139 -3.52 -20.71 2.29
N GLN A 140 -4.28 -21.12 1.27
CA GLN A 140 -4.75 -22.50 1.19
C GLN A 140 -3.60 -23.50 1.08
N GLN A 141 -2.56 -23.20 0.31
CA GLN A 141 -1.37 -24.05 0.25
C GLN A 141 -0.68 -24.14 1.62
N VAL A 142 -0.55 -23.06 2.39
CA VAL A 142 0.02 -23.10 3.75
C VAL A 142 -0.84 -23.97 4.65
N CYS A 143 -2.17 -23.83 4.58
CA CYS A 143 -3.12 -24.60 5.40
C CYS A 143 -3.19 -26.10 5.03
N ASP A 144 -3.06 -26.42 3.74
CA ASP A 144 -3.27 -27.77 3.22
C ASP A 144 -1.98 -28.52 2.89
N ASN A 145 -0.84 -27.84 2.74
CA ASN A 145 0.42 -28.50 2.43
C ASN A 145 0.89 -29.34 3.63
N PRO A 146 1.04 -30.67 3.48
CA PRO A 146 1.58 -31.53 4.55
C PRO A 146 3.02 -31.20 4.95
N GLN A 147 3.75 -30.41 4.15
CA GLN A 147 5.11 -29.96 4.45
C GLN A 147 5.14 -28.65 5.25
N THR A 148 4.02 -27.92 5.35
CA THR A 148 3.83 -26.90 6.38
C THR A 148 3.56 -27.63 7.69
N TYR A 149 4.49 -27.58 8.63
CA TYR A 149 4.40 -28.40 9.83
C TYR A 149 3.29 -27.88 10.77
N ALA A 150 3.28 -26.57 11.00
CA ALA A 150 2.27 -25.90 11.81
C ALA A 150 2.20 -24.42 11.45
N TRP A 151 1.09 -23.78 11.78
CA TRP A 151 0.93 -22.33 11.68
C TRP A 151 -0.05 -21.84 12.75
N THR A 152 0.09 -20.59 13.15
CA THR A 152 -0.77 -19.91 14.12
C THR A 152 -0.95 -18.46 13.70
N TYR A 153 -1.96 -17.80 14.27
CA TYR A 153 -2.07 -16.35 14.23
C TYR A 153 -2.60 -15.86 15.57
N ALA A 154 -2.31 -14.61 15.91
CA ALA A 154 -2.82 -13.93 17.08
C ALA A 154 -3.39 -12.57 16.67
N ILE A 155 -4.46 -12.16 17.34
CA ILE A 155 -5.18 -10.92 17.03
C ILE A 155 -5.14 -10.03 18.27
N ARG A 156 -4.88 -8.74 18.06
CA ARG A 156 -5.15 -7.70 19.05
C ARG A 156 -6.18 -6.76 18.49
N ASP A 157 -7.33 -6.69 19.15
CA ASP A 157 -8.39 -5.77 18.76
C ASP A 157 -8.01 -4.31 19.07
N ASN A 158 -8.83 -3.38 18.59
CA ASN A 158 -8.58 -1.96 18.74
C ASN A 158 -8.61 -1.50 20.21
N GLN A 159 -9.41 -2.12 21.08
CA GLN A 159 -9.45 -1.79 22.50
C GLN A 159 -8.16 -2.21 23.21
N GLN A 160 -7.72 -3.45 22.97
CA GLN A 160 -6.44 -3.94 23.47
C GLN A 160 -5.29 -3.06 22.98
N ILE A 161 -5.31 -2.65 21.71
CA ILE A 161 -4.30 -1.73 21.15
C ILE A 161 -4.32 -0.37 21.85
N ASP A 162 -5.51 0.18 22.13
CA ASP A 162 -5.65 1.44 22.84
C ASP A 162 -5.12 1.36 24.28
N GLU A 163 -5.30 0.23 24.96
CA GLU A 163 -4.85 0.02 26.35
C GLU A 163 -3.32 -0.09 26.46
N MET A 164 -2.65 -0.78 25.53
CA MET A 164 -1.21 -1.09 25.65
C MET A 164 -0.30 -0.38 24.64
N GLY A 165 -0.88 0.26 23.63
CA GLY A 165 -0.20 0.89 22.50
C GLY A 165 0.18 -0.10 21.38
N VAL A 166 0.20 0.40 20.14
CA VAL A 166 0.43 -0.37 18.89
C VAL A 166 1.67 -1.27 18.97
N HIS A 167 2.80 -0.74 19.46
CA HIS A 167 4.04 -1.50 19.54
C HIS A 167 3.93 -2.69 20.50
N THR A 168 3.42 -2.44 21.71
CA THR A 168 3.24 -3.48 22.74
C THR A 168 2.22 -4.52 22.29
N ALA A 169 1.13 -4.08 21.66
CA ALA A 169 0.10 -4.96 21.10
C ALA A 169 0.71 -5.90 20.06
N CYS A 170 1.44 -5.37 19.09
CA CYS A 170 2.13 -6.17 18.08
C CYS A 170 3.13 -7.16 18.72
N MET A 171 3.97 -6.72 19.65
CA MET A 171 4.92 -7.61 20.34
C MET A 171 4.22 -8.71 21.15
N SER A 172 3.08 -8.40 21.78
CA SER A 172 2.29 -9.38 22.52
C SER A 172 1.63 -10.41 21.60
N ALA A 173 1.18 -10.00 20.42
CA ALA A 173 0.61 -10.89 19.41
C ALA A 173 1.68 -11.81 18.80
N PHE A 174 2.87 -11.27 18.51
CA PHE A 174 4.03 -12.10 18.14
C PHE A 174 4.38 -13.10 19.22
N THR A 175 4.40 -12.67 20.49
CA THR A 175 4.65 -13.56 21.63
C THR A 175 3.66 -14.71 21.64
N GLU A 176 2.36 -14.43 21.56
CA GLU A 176 1.31 -15.45 21.57
C GLU A 176 1.43 -16.41 20.38
N SER A 177 1.52 -15.89 19.16
CA SER A 177 1.58 -16.72 17.94
C SER A 177 2.79 -17.65 17.94
N ILE A 178 3.97 -17.15 18.32
CA ILE A 178 5.21 -17.93 18.41
C ILE A 178 5.16 -18.93 19.57
N GLN A 179 4.78 -18.50 20.77
CA GLN A 179 4.75 -19.38 21.95
C GLN A 179 3.71 -20.48 21.81
N THR A 180 2.59 -20.22 21.16
CA THR A 180 1.57 -21.23 20.86
C THR A 180 2.17 -22.39 20.06
N LEU A 181 3.04 -22.09 19.08
CA LEU A 181 3.78 -23.12 18.36
C LEU A 181 4.86 -23.75 19.23
N ALA A 182 5.67 -22.94 19.90
CA ALA A 182 6.85 -23.40 20.62
C ALA A 182 6.53 -24.29 21.83
N THR A 183 5.40 -24.07 22.49
CA THR A 183 4.96 -24.82 23.67
C THR A 183 4.04 -26.00 23.34
N HIS A 184 3.62 -26.12 22.09
CA HIS A 184 2.75 -27.21 21.67
C HIS A 184 3.43 -28.56 21.88
N GLU A 185 2.69 -29.59 22.33
CA GLU A 185 3.29 -30.88 22.70
C GLU A 185 4.11 -31.55 21.61
N ALA A 186 3.71 -31.37 20.34
CA ALA A 186 4.43 -31.88 19.18
C ALA A 186 5.80 -31.20 18.94
N LEU A 187 5.97 -29.97 19.44
CA LEU A 187 7.12 -29.09 19.18
C LEU A 187 7.94 -28.76 20.43
N LYS A 188 7.38 -28.86 21.64
CA LYS A 188 7.99 -28.39 22.91
C LYS A 188 9.36 -29.00 23.23
N GLU A 189 9.63 -30.22 22.78
CA GLU A 189 10.92 -30.91 22.96
C GLU A 189 11.84 -30.79 21.74
N LYS A 190 11.48 -29.99 20.73
CA LYS A 190 12.21 -29.87 19.47
C LYS A 190 13.09 -28.63 19.46
N SER A 191 14.19 -28.71 18.70
CA SER A 191 15.07 -27.57 18.46
C SER A 191 14.39 -26.59 17.49
N LEU A 192 13.91 -25.47 18.04
CA LEU A 192 13.11 -24.45 17.35
C LEU A 192 13.90 -23.13 17.25
N TYR A 193 13.72 -22.41 16.16
CA TYR A 193 14.25 -21.06 15.99
C TYR A 193 13.24 -20.15 15.31
N SER A 194 13.07 -18.94 15.84
CA SER A 194 12.12 -17.96 15.32
C SER A 194 12.80 -16.80 14.59
N ILE A 195 12.22 -16.39 13.47
CA ILE A 195 12.57 -15.19 12.72
C ILE A 195 11.31 -14.33 12.66
N VAL A 196 11.42 -13.08 13.10
CA VAL A 196 10.30 -12.12 13.15
C VAL A 196 10.61 -10.97 12.22
N ASP A 197 9.66 -10.55 11.37
CA ASP A 197 9.84 -9.36 10.55
C ASP A 197 10.05 -8.10 11.41
N GLY A 198 10.88 -7.20 10.91
CA GLY A 198 11.11 -5.89 11.49
C GLY A 198 12.41 -5.77 12.29
N LYS A 199 12.44 -4.77 13.19
CA LYS A 199 13.66 -4.36 13.92
C LYS A 199 13.79 -4.97 15.31
N ARG A 200 12.71 -5.57 15.83
CA ARG A 200 12.63 -6.07 17.20
C ARG A 200 11.92 -7.42 17.21
N SER A 201 12.44 -8.33 18.02
CA SER A 201 11.75 -9.57 18.38
C SER A 201 11.16 -9.43 19.78
N PRO A 202 10.13 -10.22 20.13
CA PRO A 202 9.63 -10.27 21.50
C PRO A 202 10.74 -10.65 22.49
N ALA A 203 10.79 -9.96 23.62
CA ALA A 203 11.88 -10.09 24.58
C ALA A 203 11.86 -11.40 25.39
N GLN A 204 10.69 -12.05 25.50
CA GLN A 204 10.47 -13.20 26.40
C GLN A 204 9.88 -14.39 25.62
N LEU A 205 10.68 -14.99 24.74
CA LEU A 205 10.32 -16.23 24.06
C LEU A 205 11.01 -17.42 24.71
N VAL A 206 10.31 -18.55 24.76
CA VAL A 206 10.85 -19.84 25.25
C VAL A 206 11.82 -20.49 24.26
N ILE A 207 11.96 -19.90 23.06
CA ILE A 207 12.86 -20.34 21.99
C ILE A 207 13.73 -19.17 21.55
N PRO A 208 14.94 -19.43 21.00
CA PRO A 208 15.75 -18.39 20.40
C PRO A 208 15.00 -17.74 19.24
N SER A 209 15.06 -16.42 19.18
CA SER A 209 14.42 -15.62 18.15
C SER A 209 15.31 -14.46 17.75
N ARG A 210 15.22 -14.04 16.48
CA ARG A 210 15.83 -12.78 16.02
C ARG A 210 14.87 -11.96 15.16
N PRO A 211 14.99 -10.63 15.19
CA PRO A 211 14.35 -9.79 14.19
C PRO A 211 15.11 -9.86 12.86
N TRP A 212 14.39 -9.68 11.75
CA TRP A 212 14.95 -9.50 10.44
C TRP A 212 14.20 -8.38 9.71
N THR A 213 14.90 -7.29 9.39
CA THR A 213 14.28 -6.18 8.67
C THR A 213 14.03 -6.58 7.22
N GLN A 214 12.80 -6.35 6.72
CA GLN A 214 12.36 -6.84 5.41
C GLN A 214 12.48 -8.36 5.29
N GLY A 215 12.11 -9.06 6.37
CA GLY A 215 12.10 -10.51 6.45
C GLY A 215 11.16 -11.13 5.44
N ASP A 216 10.02 -10.49 5.15
CA ASP A 216 9.09 -10.90 4.09
C ASP A 216 9.74 -10.96 2.69
N GLN A 217 10.78 -10.15 2.46
CA GLN A 217 11.54 -10.10 1.20
C GLN A 217 12.78 -10.99 1.17
N CYS A 218 13.23 -11.48 2.32
CA CYS A 218 14.52 -12.16 2.46
C CYS A 218 14.41 -13.59 3.00
N VAL A 219 13.34 -13.90 3.75
CA VAL A 219 13.18 -15.12 4.53
C VAL A 219 11.85 -15.77 4.18
N TYR A 220 11.90 -17.01 3.71
CA TYR A 220 10.73 -17.67 3.13
C TYR A 220 9.60 -17.90 4.14
N THR A 221 9.90 -18.38 5.34
CA THR A 221 8.89 -18.59 6.39
C THR A 221 8.23 -17.29 6.82
N VAL A 222 8.95 -16.16 6.80
CA VAL A 222 8.39 -14.83 7.08
C VAL A 222 7.48 -14.38 5.94
N ALA A 223 7.86 -14.62 4.68
CA ALA A 223 6.99 -14.37 3.54
C ALA A 223 5.67 -15.18 3.59
N LEU A 224 5.71 -16.43 4.08
CA LEU A 224 4.50 -17.21 4.31
C LEU A 224 3.63 -16.61 5.42
N ALA A 225 4.26 -16.19 6.52
CA ALA A 225 3.56 -15.55 7.63
C ALA A 225 2.91 -14.23 7.23
N SER A 226 3.57 -13.42 6.38
CA SER A 226 3.04 -12.14 5.89
C SER A 226 1.74 -12.33 5.10
N ILE A 227 1.70 -13.35 4.23
CA ILE A 227 0.51 -13.71 3.47
C ILE A 227 -0.59 -14.21 4.41
N LEU A 228 -0.25 -15.08 5.38
CA LEU A 228 -1.20 -15.61 6.35
C LEU A 228 -1.84 -14.49 7.18
N ALA A 229 -1.03 -13.59 7.74
CA ALA A 229 -1.49 -12.43 8.50
C ALA A 229 -2.39 -11.51 7.66
N ARG A 230 -1.99 -11.25 6.41
CA ARG A 230 -2.75 -10.39 5.49
C ARG A 230 -4.11 -10.97 5.13
N VAL A 231 -4.19 -12.26 4.80
CA VAL A 231 -5.46 -12.91 4.44
C VAL A 231 -6.43 -12.92 5.61
N VAL A 232 -5.96 -13.27 6.81
CA VAL A 232 -6.80 -13.24 8.03
C VAL A 232 -7.29 -11.82 8.30
N ARG A 233 -6.42 -10.81 8.16
CA ARG A 233 -6.82 -9.42 8.37
C ARG A 233 -7.81 -8.93 7.31
N ASP A 234 -7.58 -9.23 6.04
CA ASP A 234 -8.48 -8.84 4.95
C ASP A 234 -9.90 -9.42 5.18
N GLN A 235 -10.03 -10.63 5.74
CA GLN A 235 -11.33 -11.20 6.13
C GLN A 235 -12.03 -10.39 7.25
N LEU A 236 -11.27 -9.95 8.26
CA LEU A 236 -11.81 -9.12 9.36
C LEU A 236 -12.21 -7.73 8.87
N VAL A 237 -11.46 -7.18 7.90
CA VAL A 237 -11.80 -5.92 7.22
C VAL A 237 -13.14 -6.05 6.49
N GLN A 238 -13.37 -7.14 5.75
CA GLN A 238 -14.63 -7.37 5.04
C GLN A 238 -15.81 -7.46 6.03
N GLN A 239 -15.64 -8.21 7.12
CA GLN A 239 -16.66 -8.29 8.17
C GLN A 239 -16.96 -6.89 8.74
N ALA A 240 -15.93 -6.10 9.04
CA ALA A 240 -16.12 -4.74 9.51
C ALA A 240 -16.84 -3.84 8.48
N ALA A 241 -16.59 -4.04 7.19
CA ALA A 241 -17.29 -3.32 6.13
C ALA A 241 -18.78 -3.68 6.07
N ASP A 242 -19.13 -4.95 6.30
CA ASP A 242 -20.54 -5.38 6.38
C ASP A 242 -21.27 -4.75 7.57
N ILE A 243 -20.57 -4.55 8.69
CA ILE A 243 -21.12 -4.02 9.94
C ILE A 243 -21.17 -2.49 9.94
N PHE A 244 -20.17 -1.84 9.34
CA PHE A 244 -20.00 -0.40 9.26
C PHE A 244 -19.92 0.04 7.78
N PRO A 245 -20.98 -0.16 6.98
CA PRO A 245 -20.96 0.11 5.55
C PRO A 245 -20.65 1.58 5.25
N GLU A 246 -21.07 2.50 6.12
CA GLU A 246 -20.83 3.93 5.99
C GLU A 246 -19.35 4.32 6.16
N TYR A 247 -18.53 3.41 6.70
CA TYR A 247 -17.10 3.64 6.89
C TYR A 247 -16.22 3.07 5.77
N ALA A 248 -16.80 2.39 4.76
CA ALA A 248 -16.08 1.91 3.57
C ALA A 248 -14.81 1.07 3.84
N PHE A 249 -14.75 0.36 4.97
CA PHE A 249 -13.54 -0.35 5.42
C PHE A 249 -12.97 -1.34 4.39
N ALA A 250 -13.81 -1.94 3.53
CA ALA A 250 -13.38 -2.84 2.46
C ALA A 250 -12.41 -2.17 1.47
N GLN A 251 -12.50 -0.84 1.29
CA GLN A 251 -11.71 -0.10 0.31
C GLN A 251 -10.32 0.26 0.84
N HIS A 252 -10.24 0.78 2.07
CA HIS A 252 -8.99 1.29 2.65
C HIS A 252 -8.41 0.40 3.76
N GLY A 253 -9.08 -0.68 4.14
CA GLY A 253 -8.58 -1.66 5.10
C GLY A 253 -8.31 -1.12 6.50
N GLY A 254 -8.91 0.02 6.88
CA GLY A 254 -8.68 0.70 8.15
C GLY A 254 -7.39 1.53 8.23
N TYR A 255 -6.64 1.68 7.13
CA TYR A 255 -5.52 2.63 7.05
C TYR A 255 -6.01 4.08 7.03
N PRO A 256 -5.22 5.05 7.51
CA PRO A 256 -5.58 6.47 7.52
C PRO A 256 -5.47 7.10 6.11
N THR A 257 -6.12 6.52 5.11
CA THR A 257 -6.24 7.14 3.77
C THR A 257 -7.12 8.38 3.86
N SER A 258 -7.05 9.32 2.91
CA SER A 258 -7.90 10.51 3.02
C SER A 258 -9.38 10.16 2.91
N HIS A 259 -9.73 9.14 2.12
CA HIS A 259 -11.09 8.60 2.10
C HIS A 259 -11.57 8.23 3.52
N HIS A 260 -10.75 7.49 4.27
CA HIS A 260 -11.06 7.11 5.64
C HIS A 260 -11.10 8.30 6.59
N LEU A 261 -10.15 9.24 6.48
CA LEU A 261 -10.09 10.43 7.32
C LEU A 261 -11.26 11.39 7.03
N ASN A 262 -11.74 11.47 5.79
CA ASN A 262 -12.92 12.25 5.39
C ASN A 262 -14.19 11.65 5.98
N ILE A 263 -14.38 10.35 5.87
CA ILE A 263 -15.46 9.63 6.57
C ILE A 263 -15.38 9.91 8.08
N LEU A 264 -14.19 9.86 8.66
CA LEU A 264 -13.97 10.12 10.09
C LEU A 264 -14.27 11.57 10.48
N ASN A 265 -13.98 12.54 9.61
CA ASN A 265 -14.37 13.95 9.78
C ASN A 265 -15.89 14.15 9.74
N GLN A 266 -16.58 13.41 8.87
CA GLN A 266 -18.01 13.57 8.64
C GLN A 266 -18.85 12.82 9.69
N LEU A 267 -18.47 11.59 10.01
CA LEU A 267 -19.26 10.67 10.84
C LEU A 267 -18.75 10.58 12.27
N GLY A 268 -17.53 11.04 12.54
CA GLY A 268 -16.81 10.74 13.77
C GLY A 268 -16.33 9.28 13.82
N PRO A 269 -15.60 8.89 14.88
CA PRO A 269 -15.11 7.51 15.03
C PRO A 269 -16.22 6.52 15.41
N CYS A 270 -16.21 5.35 14.78
CA CYS A 270 -17.00 4.18 15.20
C CYS A 270 -16.23 3.24 16.12
N ALA A 271 -16.92 2.21 16.63
CA ALA A 271 -16.38 1.22 17.57
C ALA A 271 -15.19 0.40 17.04
N TRP A 272 -14.93 0.40 15.73
CA TRP A 272 -13.77 -0.29 15.14
C TRP A 272 -12.49 0.57 15.14
N HIS A 273 -12.58 1.86 15.46
CA HIS A 273 -11.42 2.76 15.48
C HIS A 273 -10.54 2.57 16.72
N ARG A 274 -9.25 2.86 16.57
CA ARG A 274 -8.25 2.93 17.65
C ARG A 274 -8.22 4.34 18.19
N THR A 275 -8.92 4.57 19.30
CA THR A 275 -9.18 5.90 19.88
C THR A 275 -7.90 6.63 20.30
N THR A 276 -6.83 5.90 20.59
CA THR A 276 -5.54 6.48 20.99
C THR A 276 -4.66 6.91 19.82
N THR A 277 -5.03 6.56 18.58
CA THR A 277 -4.28 7.03 17.41
C THR A 277 -4.58 8.50 17.15
N LYS A 278 -3.56 9.32 16.89
CA LYS A 278 -3.70 10.78 16.73
C LYS A 278 -4.85 11.19 15.78
N PRO A 279 -5.04 10.57 14.59
CA PRO A 279 -6.12 10.96 13.69
C PRO A 279 -7.52 10.71 14.28
N VAL A 280 -7.68 9.64 15.05
CA VAL A 280 -8.95 9.29 15.70
C VAL A 280 -9.16 10.13 16.94
N GLN A 281 -8.11 10.31 17.75
CA GLN A 281 -8.16 11.08 19.00
C GLN A 281 -8.64 12.52 18.78
N ALA A 282 -8.15 13.16 17.70
CA ALA A 282 -8.56 14.51 17.32
C ALA A 282 -10.08 14.64 17.01
N ARG A 283 -10.78 13.51 16.84
CA ARG A 283 -12.18 13.43 16.40
C ARG A 283 -13.09 12.76 17.43
N LEU A 284 -12.58 12.44 18.63
CA LEU A 284 -13.33 11.81 19.74
C LEU A 284 -14.48 12.66 20.34
N GLY A 285 -14.74 13.85 19.79
CA GLY A 285 -15.87 14.71 20.16
C GLY A 285 -16.90 14.94 19.05
N LEU A 286 -16.66 14.41 17.84
CA LEU A 286 -17.62 14.45 16.73
C LEU A 286 -18.64 13.33 16.95
N SER A 287 -19.82 13.66 17.47
CA SER A 287 -20.84 12.65 17.76
C SER A 287 -21.73 12.40 16.54
N ARG A 288 -22.09 11.12 16.34
CA ARG A 288 -23.13 10.66 15.39
C ARG A 288 -24.46 11.45 15.50
N GLN A 289 -24.74 12.04 16.67
CA GLN A 289 -25.93 12.86 16.94
C GLN A 289 -25.86 14.29 16.40
N GLN A 290 -24.67 14.89 16.25
CA GLN A 290 -24.53 16.23 15.66
C GLN A 290 -24.88 16.24 14.17
N PHE A 291 -24.64 15.13 13.47
CA PHE A 291 -25.03 14.95 12.06
C PHE A 291 -26.55 14.80 11.88
N LEU A 292 -27.22 14.02 12.73
CA LEU A 292 -28.68 13.84 12.67
C LEU A 292 -29.47 15.12 13.01
N ASN A 293 -28.92 15.98 13.88
CA ASN A 293 -29.53 17.26 14.22
C ASN A 293 -29.25 18.38 13.18
N GLY A 294 -28.16 18.27 12.41
CA GLY A 294 -27.84 19.20 11.32
C GLY A 294 -28.52 18.87 9.98
N ALA A 295 -28.87 17.60 9.76
CA ALA A 295 -29.43 17.11 8.51
C ALA A 295 -30.93 17.42 8.29
N LEU A 296 -31.65 17.95 9.29
CA LEU A 296 -33.08 18.24 9.17
C LEU A 296 -33.42 19.48 8.31
N PHE A 297 -32.43 20.25 7.84
CA PHE A 297 -32.65 21.46 7.03
C PHE A 297 -32.10 21.43 5.59
N ALA A 298 -31.51 20.32 5.14
CA ALA A 298 -31.05 20.17 3.76
C ALA A 298 -31.79 19.03 3.03
N SER A 299 -33.10 18.97 3.22
CA SER A 299 -34.00 18.24 2.32
C SER A 299 -34.19 19.04 1.03
N LEU A 300 -33.23 18.97 0.12
CA LEU A 300 -33.38 19.37 -1.28
C LEU A 300 -32.39 18.57 -2.12
N SER A 301 -32.85 17.41 -2.57
CA SER A 301 -32.55 16.81 -3.88
C SER A 301 -31.18 17.17 -4.48
N LEU A 302 -30.14 16.50 -4.01
CA LEU A 302 -28.97 16.18 -4.83
C LEU A 302 -28.97 14.67 -4.98
N SER A 303 -29.34 14.22 -6.18
CA SER A 303 -29.16 12.85 -6.63
C SER A 303 -27.69 12.46 -6.44
N LEU A 304 -27.42 11.68 -5.39
CA LEU A 304 -26.18 10.92 -5.27
C LEU A 304 -26.06 10.06 -6.54
N PRO A 305 -24.92 10.07 -7.24
CA PRO A 305 -24.67 9.07 -8.26
C PRO A 305 -24.81 7.70 -7.60
N GLN A 306 -25.62 6.83 -8.21
CA GLN A 306 -25.71 5.44 -7.81
C GLN A 306 -24.30 4.84 -7.81
N SER A 307 -24.02 4.04 -6.78
CA SER A 307 -22.82 3.23 -6.59
C SER A 307 -22.27 2.67 -7.91
N SER A 308 -21.05 3.04 -8.27
CA SER A 308 -20.32 2.37 -9.33
C SER A 308 -19.71 1.08 -8.78
N GLU A 309 -20.42 -0.02 -9.05
CA GLU A 309 -19.90 -1.37 -8.96
C GLU A 309 -18.77 -1.56 -10.00
N ALA A 310 -17.52 -1.18 -9.67
CA ALA A 310 -16.26 -1.81 -10.08
C ALA A 310 -15.08 -0.84 -9.96
N THR A 311 -14.47 -0.77 -8.77
CA THR A 311 -13.16 -0.14 -8.61
C THR A 311 -12.11 -0.88 -9.46
N TYR A 312 -11.71 -0.28 -10.58
CA TYR A 312 -10.69 -0.85 -11.46
C TYR A 312 -9.31 -0.61 -10.84
N MET A 313 -8.62 -1.68 -10.45
CA MET A 313 -7.28 -1.60 -9.86
C MET A 313 -6.22 -1.64 -10.94
N ASP A 314 -5.21 -0.77 -10.84
CA ASP A 314 -4.00 -0.88 -11.64
C ASP A 314 -3.31 -2.21 -11.34
N LYS A 315 -3.09 -3.02 -12.37
CA LYS A 315 -2.55 -4.37 -12.20
C LYS A 315 -1.08 -4.40 -11.78
N LYS A 316 -0.33 -3.31 -11.97
CA LYS A 316 1.12 -3.24 -11.66
C LYS A 316 1.36 -2.73 -10.24
N THR A 317 0.62 -1.71 -9.81
CA THR A 317 0.80 -1.05 -8.50
C THR A 317 -0.22 -1.50 -7.47
N GLY A 318 -1.35 -2.07 -7.90
CA GLY A 318 -2.45 -2.39 -6.99
C GLY A 318 -3.12 -1.15 -6.39
N ILE A 319 -2.99 0.02 -7.05
CA ILE A 319 -3.67 1.26 -6.69
C ILE A 319 -5.03 1.30 -7.39
N SER A 320 -6.06 1.76 -6.68
CA SER A 320 -7.38 2.01 -7.26
C SER A 320 -7.29 3.14 -8.27
N LEU A 321 -7.73 2.90 -9.50
CA LEU A 321 -7.78 3.95 -10.51
C LEU A 321 -9.10 4.72 -10.40
N PRO A 322 -9.05 6.06 -10.52
CA PRO A 322 -10.20 6.92 -10.35
C PRO A 322 -11.20 6.79 -11.50
N GLU A 323 -12.46 6.97 -11.17
CA GLU A 323 -13.51 7.18 -12.15
C GLU A 323 -13.38 8.55 -12.81
N LYS A 324 -14.03 8.69 -13.96
CA LYS A 324 -14.01 9.93 -14.73
C LYS A 324 -14.66 11.05 -13.91
N GLY A 325 -13.89 12.08 -13.63
CA GLY A 325 -14.33 13.26 -12.88
C GLY A 325 -13.92 13.27 -11.40
N GLU A 326 -13.51 12.14 -10.82
CA GLU A 326 -13.11 12.09 -9.40
C GLU A 326 -11.88 12.97 -9.11
N ILE A 327 -10.89 12.95 -10.01
CA ILE A 327 -9.70 13.80 -9.90
C ILE A 327 -10.06 15.28 -9.84
N ALA A 328 -10.97 15.73 -10.70
CA ALA A 328 -11.40 17.13 -10.73
C ALA A 328 -12.25 17.48 -9.49
N ALA A 329 -13.11 16.56 -9.04
CA ALA A 329 -13.95 16.74 -7.87
C ALA A 329 -13.17 16.79 -6.56
N ALA A 330 -11.94 16.26 -6.53
CA ALA A 330 -11.06 16.31 -5.37
C ALA A 330 -10.61 17.73 -5.00
N ILE A 331 -10.64 18.67 -5.94
CA ILE A 331 -10.10 20.01 -5.74
C ILE A 331 -11.19 20.94 -5.17
N PRO A 332 -10.96 21.57 -4.01
CA PRO A 332 -11.89 22.54 -3.45
C PRO A 332 -12.14 23.69 -4.42
N GLN A 333 -13.42 24.04 -4.60
CA GLN A 333 -13.81 25.24 -5.35
C GLN A 333 -13.46 26.53 -4.60
N ASP A 334 -13.38 26.45 -3.27
CA ASP A 334 -12.99 27.52 -2.38
C ASP A 334 -12.00 26.98 -1.33
N TRP A 335 -10.98 27.78 -1.04
CA TRP A 335 -9.89 27.44 -0.14
C TRP A 335 -9.96 28.16 1.22
N ILE A 336 -10.96 29.02 1.46
CA ILE A 336 -11.08 29.85 2.68
C ILE A 336 -11.03 29.03 3.97
N ASN A 337 -11.60 27.82 3.98
CA ASN A 337 -11.68 26.96 5.17
C ASN A 337 -10.93 25.63 4.98
N VAL A 338 -9.94 25.60 4.09
CA VAL A 338 -9.09 24.41 3.91
C VAL A 338 -7.90 24.53 4.85
N ASP A 339 -7.79 23.59 5.78
CA ASP A 339 -6.63 23.50 6.67
C ASP A 339 -5.40 22.98 5.92
N ASN A 340 -4.22 23.48 6.29
CA ASN A 340 -2.97 22.98 5.76
C ASN A 340 -2.76 21.53 6.24
N PRO A 341 -2.77 20.52 5.34
CA PRO A 341 -2.65 19.11 5.74
C PRO A 341 -1.22 18.73 6.14
N PHE A 342 -0.23 19.57 5.84
CA PHE A 342 1.18 19.32 6.12
C PHE A 342 1.47 19.68 7.57
N SER A 343 1.57 18.66 8.42
CA SER A 343 1.61 18.83 9.88
C SER A 343 2.96 18.46 10.48
N SER A 344 3.84 17.81 9.72
CA SER A 344 5.12 17.33 10.23
C SER A 344 6.22 17.26 9.16
N SER A 345 7.48 17.35 9.58
CA SER A 345 8.62 17.08 8.68
C SER A 345 8.68 15.62 8.23
N SER A 346 7.97 14.70 8.91
CA SER A 346 7.86 13.30 8.47
C SER A 346 7.04 13.11 7.21
N ASP A 347 6.13 14.03 6.87
CA ASP A 347 5.30 13.95 5.66
C ASP A 347 6.19 13.94 4.40
N PHE A 348 7.35 14.60 4.48
CA PHE A 348 8.32 14.74 3.40
C PHE A 348 9.56 13.82 3.53
N GLN A 349 9.56 12.88 4.49
CA GLN A 349 10.62 11.88 4.60
C GLN A 349 10.48 10.80 3.53
N ARG A 350 11.57 10.11 3.22
CA ARG A 350 11.60 9.02 2.22
C ARG A 350 12.10 7.74 2.86
N LEU A 351 11.78 6.61 2.24
CA LEU A 351 12.34 5.31 2.64
C LEU A 351 13.87 5.27 2.43
N ASP A 352 14.34 5.82 1.31
CA ASP A 352 15.75 6.05 1.02
C ASP A 352 16.11 7.53 1.21
N SER A 353 16.80 7.80 2.32
CA SER A 353 17.32 9.13 2.66
C SER A 353 18.76 9.37 2.18
N ASN A 354 19.36 8.46 1.40
CA ASN A 354 20.69 8.69 0.83
C ASN A 354 20.67 9.85 -0.17
N PRO A 355 21.80 10.54 -0.39
CA PRO A 355 21.88 11.68 -1.31
C PRO A 355 21.36 11.33 -2.71
N ASP A 356 20.56 12.24 -3.28
CA ASP A 356 19.95 12.02 -4.59
C ASP A 356 20.99 11.97 -5.72
N GLU A 357 22.10 12.68 -5.58
CA GLU A 357 23.24 12.60 -6.50
C GLU A 357 23.73 11.17 -6.71
N GLN A 358 23.71 10.31 -5.68
CA GLN A 358 24.11 8.91 -5.81
C GLN A 358 23.07 8.09 -6.59
N PHE A 359 21.79 8.37 -6.39
CA PHE A 359 20.71 7.65 -7.06
C PHE A 359 20.53 8.09 -8.52
N TYR A 360 20.76 9.36 -8.82
CA TYR A 360 20.60 9.95 -10.16
C TYR A 360 21.92 10.14 -10.92
N GLN A 361 23.03 9.56 -10.41
CA GLN A 361 24.35 9.64 -11.04
C GLN A 361 24.36 9.08 -12.46
N ASP A 362 23.80 7.88 -12.62
CA ASP A 362 23.75 7.19 -13.91
C ASP A 362 22.58 7.73 -14.74
N PRO A 363 22.83 8.19 -15.99
CA PRO A 363 21.78 8.70 -16.86
C PRO A 363 20.82 7.59 -17.28
N ARG A 364 19.54 7.94 -17.40
CA ARG A 364 18.44 7.05 -17.75
C ARG A 364 17.73 7.56 -18.99
N PHE A 365 18.11 7.01 -20.14
CA PHE A 365 17.45 7.29 -21.43
C PHE A 365 16.25 6.37 -21.65
N VAL A 366 15.29 6.42 -20.72
CA VAL A 366 14.08 5.58 -20.77
C VAL A 366 12.85 6.40 -20.43
N GLU A 367 11.72 5.96 -20.98
CA GLU A 367 10.40 6.41 -20.59
C GLU A 367 9.95 5.70 -19.31
N HIS A 368 9.36 6.44 -18.38
CA HIS A 368 8.91 5.92 -17.08
C HIS A 368 7.42 5.54 -17.04
N ILE A 369 6.70 5.86 -18.10
CA ILE A 369 5.30 5.54 -18.35
C ILE A 369 5.17 4.91 -19.74
N ASP A 370 4.06 4.22 -19.99
CA ASP A 370 3.83 3.60 -21.30
C ASP A 370 3.57 4.61 -22.44
N GLU A 371 3.66 4.11 -23.67
CA GLU A 371 3.56 4.91 -24.90
C GLU A 371 2.25 5.71 -25.01
N ALA A 372 1.12 5.16 -24.52
CA ALA A 372 -0.16 5.86 -24.56
C ALA A 372 -0.16 7.04 -23.58
N ALA A 373 0.38 6.85 -22.39
CA ALA A 373 0.55 7.90 -21.40
C ALA A 373 1.57 8.96 -21.87
N VAL A 374 2.68 8.57 -22.50
CA VAL A 374 3.63 9.51 -23.13
C VAL A 374 2.94 10.36 -24.19
N GLN A 375 2.12 9.76 -25.06
CA GLN A 375 1.41 10.53 -26.09
C GLN A 375 0.41 11.53 -25.48
N LYS A 376 -0.30 11.15 -24.42
CA LYS A 376 -1.20 12.04 -23.68
C LYS A 376 -0.45 13.19 -23.02
N LEU A 377 0.67 12.87 -22.37
CA LEU A 377 1.59 13.84 -21.77
C LEU A 377 2.06 14.83 -22.83
N THR A 378 2.60 14.35 -23.95
CA THR A 378 3.11 15.18 -25.03
C THR A 378 2.07 16.10 -25.63
N ASN A 379 0.87 15.58 -25.92
CA ASN A 379 -0.22 16.39 -26.46
C ASN A 379 -0.61 17.50 -25.48
N TYR A 380 -0.69 17.19 -24.19
CA TYR A 380 -1.07 18.15 -23.17
C TYR A 380 0.00 19.22 -22.98
N VAL A 381 1.27 18.85 -22.71
CA VAL A 381 2.33 19.83 -22.46
C VAL A 381 2.57 20.72 -23.68
N SER A 382 2.46 20.16 -24.89
CA SER A 382 2.57 20.94 -26.13
C SER A 382 1.43 21.95 -26.32
N SER A 383 0.23 21.65 -25.78
CA SER A 383 -0.92 22.55 -25.87
C SER A 383 -0.85 23.75 -24.91
N VAL A 384 -0.10 23.62 -23.82
CA VAL A 384 0.01 24.65 -22.77
C VAL A 384 1.35 25.40 -22.81
N ALA A 385 2.36 24.86 -23.48
CA ALA A 385 3.69 25.47 -23.59
C ALA A 385 3.64 26.76 -24.42
N GLN A 386 3.87 27.89 -23.76
CA GLN A 386 3.86 29.21 -24.40
C GLN A 386 4.92 30.13 -23.79
N GLY A 387 5.50 31.00 -24.64
CA GLY A 387 6.49 31.99 -24.23
C GLY A 387 7.80 31.37 -23.71
N ASN A 388 8.22 31.80 -22.53
CA ASN A 388 9.33 31.19 -21.80
C ASN A 388 8.82 30.05 -20.92
N VAL A 389 9.24 28.83 -21.23
CA VAL A 389 8.88 27.60 -20.52
C VAL A 389 10.03 27.16 -19.63
N LEU A 390 9.75 26.88 -18.35
CA LEU A 390 10.65 26.16 -17.46
C LEU A 390 10.17 24.72 -17.32
N ASP A 391 10.99 23.76 -17.71
CA ASP A 391 10.78 22.34 -17.46
C ASP A 391 11.56 21.93 -16.20
N LEU A 392 10.84 21.83 -15.08
CA LEU A 392 11.37 21.57 -13.76
C LEU A 392 11.48 20.06 -13.51
N CYS A 393 12.61 19.64 -12.93
CA CYS A 393 13.01 18.25 -12.84
C CYS A 393 13.15 17.58 -14.22
N SER A 394 13.60 18.34 -15.21
CA SER A 394 13.82 17.88 -16.60
C SER A 394 14.87 16.78 -16.68
N SER A 395 14.74 15.96 -17.74
CA SER A 395 15.66 14.89 -18.10
C SER A 395 16.05 15.02 -19.59
N TRP A 396 16.26 13.89 -20.27
CA TRP A 396 16.61 13.75 -21.69
C TRP A 396 15.44 14.03 -22.64
N THR A 397 14.25 14.22 -22.11
CA THR A 397 13.06 14.63 -22.85
C THR A 397 12.23 15.58 -21.99
N SER A 398 11.63 16.58 -22.63
CA SER A 398 10.63 17.48 -22.03
C SER A 398 9.20 17.11 -22.47
N HIS A 399 9.06 16.00 -23.19
CA HIS A 399 7.83 15.53 -23.81
C HIS A 399 7.12 16.56 -24.71
N LEU A 400 7.81 17.57 -25.23
CA LEU A 400 7.22 18.55 -26.14
C LEU A 400 7.26 18.06 -27.59
N ASP A 401 6.21 18.39 -28.33
CA ASP A 401 6.21 18.25 -29.79
C ASP A 401 7.40 19.05 -30.37
N PRO A 402 8.22 18.46 -31.25
CA PRO A 402 9.41 19.14 -31.78
C PRO A 402 9.13 20.47 -32.50
N THR A 403 7.93 20.66 -33.04
CA THR A 403 7.51 21.91 -33.69
C THR A 403 7.25 22.99 -32.66
N ILE A 404 6.54 22.63 -31.59
CA ILE A 404 6.27 23.53 -30.47
C ILE A 404 7.55 23.88 -29.72
N ALA A 405 8.40 22.88 -29.44
CA ALA A 405 9.69 23.09 -28.77
C ALA A 405 10.60 24.08 -29.53
N LYS A 406 10.52 24.13 -30.87
CA LYS A 406 11.24 25.12 -31.69
C LYS A 406 10.61 26.51 -31.69
N ALA A 407 9.33 26.61 -31.36
CA ALA A 407 8.58 27.86 -31.37
C ALA A 407 8.63 28.61 -30.04
N VAL A 408 9.01 27.94 -28.95
CA VAL A 408 9.10 28.51 -27.59
C VAL A 408 10.53 28.40 -27.05
N ARG A 409 10.84 29.18 -26.01
CA ARG A 409 12.10 29.01 -25.27
C ARG A 409 11.86 28.01 -24.15
N VAL A 410 12.55 26.87 -24.16
CA VAL A 410 12.46 25.85 -23.10
C VAL A 410 13.76 25.83 -22.29
N VAL A 411 13.68 26.12 -21.00
CA VAL A 411 14.79 26.01 -20.05
C VAL A 411 14.56 24.80 -19.18
N GLY A 412 15.52 23.87 -19.13
CA GLY A 412 15.42 22.68 -18.28
C GLY A 412 16.19 22.84 -16.98
N LEU A 413 15.60 22.45 -15.85
CA LEU A 413 16.33 22.29 -14.59
C LEU A 413 16.21 20.84 -14.15
N GLY A 414 17.34 20.14 -14.03
CA GLY A 414 17.35 18.72 -13.66
C GLY A 414 18.61 18.33 -12.90
N MET A 415 18.73 17.04 -12.58
CA MET A 415 19.82 16.55 -11.73
C MET A 415 20.96 15.89 -12.51
N ASN A 416 20.70 15.45 -13.75
CA ASN A 416 21.69 14.74 -14.56
C ASN A 416 22.12 15.56 -15.78
N ALA A 417 23.38 15.96 -15.82
CA ALA A 417 23.92 16.79 -16.90
C ALA A 417 23.92 16.10 -18.27
N GLN A 418 24.07 14.78 -18.31
CA GLN A 418 24.10 14.02 -19.57
C GLN A 418 22.70 13.92 -20.18
N GLU A 419 21.69 13.69 -19.34
CA GLU A 419 20.29 13.70 -19.74
C GLU A 419 19.89 15.08 -20.29
N LEU A 420 20.10 16.15 -19.51
CA LEU A 420 19.76 17.51 -19.93
C LEU A 420 20.43 17.90 -21.25
N LYS A 421 21.72 17.54 -21.42
CA LYS A 421 22.45 17.79 -22.67
C LYS A 421 21.88 17.01 -23.87
N ALA A 422 21.31 15.84 -23.64
CA ALA A 422 20.72 15.01 -24.68
C ALA A 422 19.29 15.45 -25.07
N ASN A 423 18.67 16.35 -24.31
CA ASN A 423 17.30 16.77 -24.53
C ASN A 423 17.17 17.75 -25.72
N PRO A 424 16.54 17.35 -26.83
CA PRO A 424 16.47 18.16 -28.04
C PRO A 424 15.49 19.34 -27.91
N SER A 425 14.67 19.39 -26.86
CA SER A 425 13.70 20.45 -26.64
C SER A 425 14.31 21.66 -25.94
N LEU A 426 15.43 21.49 -25.22
CA LEU A 426 16.00 22.53 -24.37
C LEU A 426 16.80 23.55 -25.18
N THR A 427 16.53 24.83 -24.90
CA THR A 427 17.35 25.96 -25.35
C THR A 427 18.51 26.26 -24.42
N ASP A 428 18.37 25.95 -23.13
CA ASP A 428 19.42 26.00 -22.12
C ASP A 428 19.03 25.11 -20.93
N TYR A 429 19.98 24.76 -20.06
CA TYR A 429 19.70 23.95 -18.88
C TYR A 429 20.56 24.28 -17.66
N THR A 430 20.05 23.93 -16.49
CA THR A 430 20.76 24.04 -15.22
C THR A 430 20.75 22.71 -14.48
N VAL A 431 21.93 22.29 -14.00
CA VAL A 431 22.06 21.10 -13.15
C VAL A 431 21.93 21.54 -11.69
N GLN A 432 20.87 21.10 -11.02
CA GLN A 432 20.62 21.44 -9.63
C GLN A 432 19.75 20.38 -8.94
N ASP A 433 20.18 19.98 -7.74
CA ASP A 433 19.36 19.19 -6.83
C ASP A 433 18.44 20.12 -6.01
N LEU A 434 17.14 20.08 -6.28
CA LEU A 434 16.14 20.91 -5.59
C LEU A 434 15.90 20.47 -4.14
N ASN A 435 16.25 19.24 -3.77
CA ASN A 435 16.11 18.76 -2.39
C ASN A 435 17.23 19.28 -1.50
N GLN A 436 18.39 19.59 -2.07
CA GLN A 436 19.49 20.29 -1.39
C GLN A 436 19.35 21.82 -1.49
N LYS A 437 19.04 22.32 -2.69
CA LYS A 437 18.92 23.76 -2.98
C LYS A 437 17.57 24.02 -3.65
N PRO A 438 16.49 24.26 -2.89
CA PRO A 438 15.15 24.49 -3.44
C PRO A 438 14.96 25.85 -4.13
N THR A 439 15.88 26.82 -3.93
CA THR A 439 15.84 28.13 -4.58
C THR A 439 16.15 28.03 -6.07
N LEU A 440 15.25 28.50 -6.92
CA LEU A 440 15.43 28.45 -8.37
C LEU A 440 16.44 29.52 -8.84
N PRO A 441 17.42 29.18 -9.69
CA PRO A 441 18.52 30.06 -10.08
C PRO A 441 18.12 31.06 -11.18
N TYR A 442 16.86 31.49 -11.18
CA TYR A 442 16.28 32.37 -12.19
C TYR A 442 15.75 33.66 -11.56
N THR A 443 15.75 34.73 -12.34
CA THR A 443 15.18 36.02 -11.95
C THR A 443 13.66 35.93 -11.79
N ASP A 444 13.10 36.82 -10.98
CA ASP A 444 11.66 36.93 -10.77
C ASP A 444 10.94 37.19 -12.10
N ALA A 445 9.71 36.67 -12.23
CA ALA A 445 8.83 36.90 -13.39
C ALA A 445 9.50 36.65 -14.77
N THR A 446 10.28 35.58 -14.88
CA THR A 446 10.98 35.19 -16.11
C THR A 446 10.11 34.33 -17.03
N PHE A 447 9.34 33.41 -16.45
CA PHE A 447 8.65 32.35 -17.17
C PHE A 447 7.16 32.64 -17.35
N ASP A 448 6.63 32.26 -18.50
CA ASP A 448 5.21 32.31 -18.81
C ASP A 448 4.54 30.97 -18.44
N THR A 449 5.28 29.85 -18.59
CA THR A 449 4.81 28.49 -18.26
C THR A 449 5.87 27.76 -17.43
N VAL A 450 5.45 27.06 -16.38
CA VAL A 450 6.29 26.11 -15.64
C VAL A 450 5.67 24.72 -15.73
N LEU A 451 6.46 23.74 -16.16
CA LEU A 451 6.10 22.32 -16.21
C LEU A 451 6.89 21.60 -15.12
N CYS A 452 6.25 20.66 -14.42
CA CYS A 452 6.94 19.68 -13.56
C CYS A 452 6.36 18.31 -13.87
N GLN A 453 7.15 17.45 -14.50
CA GLN A 453 6.68 16.20 -15.10
C GLN A 453 7.21 15.01 -14.30
N LEU A 454 6.31 14.19 -13.77
CA LEU A 454 6.58 12.90 -13.12
C LEU A 454 7.63 12.96 -11.98
N SER A 455 7.72 14.10 -11.27
CA SER A 455 8.79 14.33 -10.31
C SER A 455 8.38 15.02 -9.00
N ILE A 456 7.15 15.52 -8.90
CA ILE A 456 6.68 16.26 -7.70
C ILE A 456 6.69 15.37 -6.44
N ASP A 457 6.47 14.08 -6.63
CA ASP A 457 6.43 13.01 -5.64
C ASP A 457 7.77 12.74 -4.97
N TYR A 458 8.87 13.22 -5.58
CA TYR A 458 10.20 13.10 -5.02
C TYR A 458 10.63 14.32 -4.22
N LEU A 459 9.99 15.48 -4.31
CA LEU A 459 10.49 16.69 -3.63
C LEU A 459 10.32 16.63 -2.11
N THR A 460 11.40 16.80 -1.34
CA THR A 460 11.36 16.85 0.15
C THR A 460 11.00 18.23 0.68
N GLN A 461 11.04 19.26 -0.17
CA GLN A 461 10.68 20.63 0.17
C GLN A 461 9.68 21.22 -0.85
N PRO A 462 8.55 20.54 -1.14
CA PRO A 462 7.68 20.88 -2.26
C PRO A 462 7.03 22.25 -2.09
N LEU A 463 6.70 22.67 -0.86
CA LEU A 463 6.16 24.00 -0.58
C LEU A 463 7.15 25.12 -0.92
N GLN A 464 8.45 24.93 -0.64
CA GLN A 464 9.46 25.92 -0.96
C GLN A 464 9.71 25.98 -2.47
N VAL A 465 9.75 24.83 -3.13
CA VAL A 465 9.88 24.78 -4.60
C VAL A 465 8.66 25.43 -5.27
N CYS A 466 7.44 25.13 -4.82
CA CYS A 466 6.22 25.78 -5.35
C CYS A 466 6.21 27.29 -5.10
N ARG A 467 6.73 27.77 -3.96
CA ARG A 467 6.89 29.20 -3.71
C ARG A 467 7.82 29.84 -4.73
N GLU A 468 8.94 29.19 -5.02
CA GLU A 468 9.90 29.64 -6.02
C GLU A 468 9.35 29.59 -7.44
N ILE A 469 8.53 28.59 -7.78
CA ILE A 469 7.76 28.57 -9.03
C ILE A 469 6.91 29.84 -9.13
N GLY A 470 6.20 30.20 -8.07
CA GLY A 470 5.39 31.42 -8.02
C GLY A 470 6.21 32.72 -8.15
N ARG A 471 7.47 32.72 -7.69
CA ARG A 471 8.40 33.86 -7.83
C ARG A 471 8.89 34.03 -9.27
N VAL A 472 9.26 32.94 -9.93
CA VAL A 472 9.83 32.98 -11.28
C VAL A 472 8.77 33.08 -12.39
N LEU A 473 7.51 32.79 -12.08
CA LEU A 473 6.37 33.01 -12.99
C LEU A 473 6.00 34.49 -13.09
N LYS A 474 5.68 34.94 -14.30
CA LYS A 474 5.02 36.22 -14.56
C LYS A 474 3.59 36.20 -14.01
N SER A 475 3.03 37.37 -13.70
CA SER A 475 1.59 37.50 -13.45
C SER A 475 0.81 37.04 -14.68
N GLY A 476 -0.21 36.21 -14.47
CA GLY A 476 -0.94 35.49 -15.53
C GLY A 476 -0.25 34.23 -16.07
N GLY A 477 1.00 33.95 -15.67
CA GLY A 477 1.70 32.73 -16.05
C GLY A 477 1.13 31.48 -15.39
N THR A 478 1.37 30.31 -15.97
CA THR A 478 0.75 29.04 -15.53
C THR A 478 1.77 28.02 -15.04
N VAL A 479 1.39 27.24 -14.03
CA VAL A 479 2.11 26.04 -13.59
C VAL A 479 1.28 24.80 -13.91
N HIS A 480 1.95 23.76 -14.41
CA HIS A 480 1.37 22.46 -14.71
C HIS A 480 2.23 21.37 -14.06
N ILE A 481 1.71 20.74 -13.02
CA ILE A 481 2.36 19.63 -12.33
C ILE A 481 1.68 18.33 -12.79
N LEU A 482 2.43 17.48 -13.47
CA LEU A 482 1.95 16.23 -14.03
C LEU A 482 2.55 15.05 -13.28
N PHE A 483 1.73 14.07 -12.94
CA PHE A 483 2.17 12.87 -12.24
C PHE A 483 1.42 11.62 -12.70
N SER A 484 2.00 10.47 -12.39
CA SER A 484 1.46 9.14 -12.61
C SER A 484 1.66 8.32 -11.34
N ASN A 485 1.04 7.15 -11.27
CA ASN A 485 1.30 6.18 -10.19
C ASN A 485 2.56 5.33 -10.44
N ARG A 486 3.33 5.62 -11.49
CA ARG A 486 4.63 5.01 -11.79
C ARG A 486 5.73 5.82 -11.13
N LEU A 487 6.36 5.24 -10.11
CA LEU A 487 7.36 5.94 -9.31
C LEU A 487 8.43 5.02 -8.72
N PHE A 488 9.54 5.63 -8.29
CA PHE A 488 10.55 4.97 -7.46
C PHE A 488 10.12 5.03 -6.00
N LEU A 489 9.49 3.97 -5.50
CA LEU A 489 8.88 3.97 -4.16
C LEU A 489 9.88 4.32 -3.06
N GLN A 490 11.14 3.91 -3.18
CA GLN A 490 12.16 4.27 -2.21
C GLN A 490 12.47 5.78 -2.14
N LYS A 491 12.25 6.52 -3.23
CA LYS A 491 12.54 7.96 -3.34
C LYS A 491 11.30 8.84 -3.17
N ALA A 492 10.09 8.29 -3.26
CA ALA A 492 8.87 9.06 -3.03
C ALA A 492 8.76 9.49 -1.55
N VAL A 493 8.21 10.69 -1.33
CA VAL A 493 7.97 11.18 0.03
C VAL A 493 6.81 10.44 0.71
N ALA A 494 6.85 10.36 2.03
CA ALA A 494 5.94 9.54 2.83
C ALA A 494 4.47 9.88 2.60
N ILE A 495 4.13 11.17 2.46
CA ILE A 495 2.76 11.61 2.15
C ILE A 495 2.26 11.13 0.77
N TRP A 496 3.19 10.87 -0.15
CA TRP A 496 2.87 10.26 -1.44
C TRP A 496 2.67 8.75 -1.31
N THR A 497 3.37 8.10 -0.37
CA THR A 497 3.29 6.64 -0.17
C THR A 497 2.01 6.25 0.58
N GLY A 498 1.15 5.44 -0.05
CA GLY A 498 -0.10 4.95 0.57
C GLY A 498 -1.34 5.81 0.31
N ALA A 499 -1.18 6.89 -0.47
CA ALA A 499 -2.26 7.67 -1.07
C ALA A 499 -2.67 7.08 -2.44
N ASP A 500 -3.93 7.24 -2.83
CA ASP A 500 -4.40 6.98 -4.20
C ASP A 500 -4.22 8.21 -5.10
N ASP A 501 -4.58 8.08 -6.38
CA ASP A 501 -4.39 9.14 -7.37
C ASP A 501 -5.22 10.40 -7.08
N VAL A 502 -6.36 10.25 -6.39
CA VAL A 502 -7.24 11.36 -5.96
C VAL A 502 -6.55 12.14 -4.83
N ASP A 503 -5.99 11.41 -3.86
CA ASP A 503 -5.20 11.96 -2.76
C ASP A 503 -3.94 12.68 -3.27
N HIS A 504 -3.26 12.14 -4.28
CA HIS A 504 -2.11 12.80 -4.92
C HIS A 504 -2.50 14.11 -5.59
N ALA A 505 -3.62 14.15 -6.34
CA ALA A 505 -4.10 15.36 -6.97
C ALA A 505 -4.41 16.46 -5.92
N TYR A 506 -5.10 16.09 -4.85
CA TYR A 506 -5.39 16.99 -3.74
C TYR A 506 -4.10 17.48 -3.03
N THR A 507 -3.14 16.58 -2.82
CA THR A 507 -1.85 16.89 -2.20
C THR A 507 -1.06 17.92 -3.01
N VAL A 508 -1.00 17.74 -4.33
CA VAL A 508 -0.33 18.70 -5.23
C VAL A 508 -1.05 20.04 -5.25
N ALA A 509 -2.39 20.04 -5.23
CA ALA A 509 -3.17 21.27 -5.11
C ALA A 509 -2.88 22.00 -3.80
N CYS A 510 -2.75 21.27 -2.69
CA CYS A 510 -2.33 21.82 -1.40
C CYS A 510 -0.90 22.39 -1.46
N TYR A 511 0.04 21.78 -2.20
CA TYR A 511 1.36 22.37 -2.40
C TYR A 511 1.28 23.75 -3.04
N LEU A 512 0.50 23.89 -4.11
CA LEU A 512 0.31 25.17 -4.80
C LEU A 512 -0.39 26.19 -3.89
N HIS A 513 -1.45 25.78 -3.20
CA HIS A 513 -2.20 26.67 -2.32
C HIS A 513 -1.35 27.17 -1.13
N PHE A 514 -0.75 26.26 -0.36
CA PHE A 514 -0.06 26.61 0.89
C PHE A 514 1.40 27.07 0.71
N ALA A 515 1.97 26.96 -0.49
CA ALA A 515 3.32 27.47 -0.77
C ALA A 515 3.44 28.99 -0.62
N GLN A 516 2.32 29.72 -0.65
CA GLN A 516 2.28 31.19 -0.72
C GLN A 516 2.96 31.73 -2.00
N GLY A 517 2.91 30.96 -3.10
CA GLY A 517 3.40 31.37 -4.41
C GLY A 517 2.47 32.34 -5.15
N GLY A 518 1.31 32.68 -4.58
CA GLY A 518 0.29 33.54 -5.19
C GLY A 518 -0.47 32.86 -6.33
N PHE A 519 -0.68 31.55 -6.22
CA PHE A 519 -1.45 30.77 -7.19
C PHE A 519 -2.95 30.93 -6.97
N GLN A 520 -3.69 30.96 -8.08
CA GLN A 520 -5.13 31.07 -8.15
C GLN A 520 -5.66 30.04 -9.16
N SER A 521 -6.98 29.82 -9.16
CA SER A 521 -7.65 28.92 -10.12
C SER A 521 -7.04 27.51 -10.15
N ILE A 522 -6.75 26.95 -8.97
CA ILE A 522 -6.16 25.62 -8.85
C ILE A 522 -7.18 24.58 -9.33
N GLN A 523 -6.79 23.71 -10.26
CA GLN A 523 -7.65 22.69 -10.85
C GLN A 523 -6.88 21.39 -11.06
N ALA A 524 -7.59 20.27 -11.11
CA ALA A 524 -7.01 18.98 -11.47
C ALA A 524 -7.77 18.36 -12.65
N THR A 525 -7.03 17.69 -13.53
CA THR A 525 -7.58 17.04 -14.73
C THR A 525 -7.00 15.63 -14.85
N ASP A 526 -7.87 14.68 -15.17
CA ASP A 526 -7.47 13.35 -15.61
C ASP A 526 -7.19 13.33 -17.11
N LEU A 527 -5.94 13.03 -17.46
CA LEU A 527 -5.44 12.96 -18.83
C LEU A 527 -5.28 11.51 -19.33
N SER A 528 -5.60 10.54 -18.48
CA SER A 528 -5.37 9.12 -18.75
C SER A 528 -6.06 8.68 -20.04
N ALA A 529 -5.41 7.78 -20.78
CA ALA A 529 -6.07 7.11 -21.89
C ALA A 529 -7.20 6.23 -21.33
N ARG A 530 -8.40 6.30 -21.93
CA ARG A 530 -9.57 5.54 -21.51
C ARG A 530 -10.14 4.71 -22.66
N ASP A 531 -10.69 3.54 -22.36
CA ASP A 531 -11.41 2.71 -23.33
C ASP A 531 -12.85 3.20 -23.55
N ARG A 532 -13.60 2.47 -24.38
CA ARG A 532 -15.01 2.77 -24.70
C ARG A 532 -15.97 2.71 -23.50
N ASN A 533 -15.56 2.09 -22.40
CA ASN A 533 -16.32 2.00 -21.15
C ASN A 533 -15.81 3.02 -20.12
N ASP A 534 -15.07 4.04 -20.56
CA ASP A 534 -14.40 5.04 -19.72
C ASP A 534 -13.43 4.42 -18.70
N LYS A 535 -12.87 3.21 -18.90
CA LYS A 535 -11.84 2.65 -18.01
C LYS A 535 -10.44 3.05 -18.43
N ILE A 536 -9.57 3.37 -17.46
CA ILE A 536 -8.18 3.73 -17.75
C ILE A 536 -7.45 2.55 -18.41
N ILE A 537 -6.81 2.83 -19.53
CA ILE A 537 -5.95 1.90 -20.28
C ILE A 537 -4.52 2.41 -20.25
N GLY A 538 -3.62 1.50 -19.88
CA GLY A 538 -2.21 1.85 -19.70
C GLY A 538 -1.92 2.51 -18.36
N ASP A 539 -0.81 3.24 -18.31
CA ASP A 539 -0.38 3.98 -17.13
C ASP A 539 -1.23 5.27 -16.99
N PRO A 540 -1.77 5.56 -15.80
CA PRO A 540 -2.59 6.75 -15.60
C PRO A 540 -1.76 8.03 -15.66
N LEU A 541 -2.40 9.15 -15.99
CA LEU A 541 -1.77 10.45 -16.05
C LEU A 541 -2.72 11.55 -15.58
N TYR A 542 -2.24 12.37 -14.65
CA TYR A 542 -3.01 13.47 -14.07
C TYR A 542 -2.23 14.77 -14.13
N ALA A 543 -2.94 15.88 -14.17
CA ALA A 543 -2.35 17.22 -14.10
C ALA A 543 -3.06 18.07 -13.06
N VAL A 544 -2.28 18.75 -12.22
CA VAL A 544 -2.77 19.83 -11.36
C VAL A 544 -2.18 21.13 -11.86
N THR A 545 -3.04 22.12 -12.07
CA THR A 545 -2.69 23.41 -12.68
C THR A 545 -3.08 24.56 -11.80
N ALA A 546 -2.38 25.68 -11.97
CA ALA A 546 -2.77 26.96 -11.37
C ALA A 546 -2.22 28.13 -12.19
N THR A 547 -2.82 29.31 -11.99
CA THR A 547 -2.36 30.57 -12.59
C THR A 547 -1.75 31.46 -11.52
N LYS A 548 -0.64 32.11 -11.83
CA LYS A 548 -0.04 33.13 -10.97
C LYS A 548 -0.88 34.41 -11.04
N GLY A 549 -1.37 34.87 -9.88
CA GLY A 549 -2.20 36.07 -9.75
C GLY A 549 -1.49 37.40 -9.98
#